data_AF-A0A535ELX7-F1
#
_entry.id   AF-A0A535ELX7-F1
#
_cell.length_a   1.000
_cell.length_b   1.000
_cell.length_c   1.000
_cell.angle_alpha   90.00
_cell.angle_beta   90.00
_cell.angle_gamma   90.00
#
_symmetry.space_group_name_H-M   'P 1'
#
loop_
_entity.id
_entity.type
_entity.pdbx_description
1 polymer ?
#
loop_
_entity_poly.entity_id
_entity_poly.type
_entity_poly.pdbx_seq_one_letter_code
_entity_poly.pdbx_strand_id
1 'polypeptide(L)'
;MRVENRIRAVRQALVKAGYTAPTVAALLQTERYSTNREEDGIVFERRLAGDSASAIAARLFHLNLDVDHVLWDRALPELPAVALEELGLATVKGGVLRAKVRLVPHGDIFIACDPGSQSESPDHVTGVTNPAGVLADLAIRRPARLGLDLG
;
A
#
# COMPACT_ATOMS: atom_id res chain seq x y z
N MET A 1 -2.65 23.43 -5.56
CA MET A 1 -2.71 22.30 -6.52
C MET A 1 -3.93 21.46 -6.20
N ARG A 2 -4.74 21.03 -7.19
CA ARG A 2 -5.94 20.20 -6.93
C ARG A 2 -5.53 18.86 -6.31
N VAL A 3 -6.36 18.31 -5.42
CA VAL A 3 -6.11 17.05 -4.68
C VAL A 3 -5.78 15.89 -5.63
N GLU A 4 -6.48 15.80 -6.76
CA GLU A 4 -6.24 14.78 -7.81
C GLU A 4 -4.80 14.78 -8.34
N ASN A 5 -4.19 15.97 -8.51
CA ASN A 5 -2.81 16.08 -8.98
C ASN A 5 -1.81 15.61 -7.91
N ARG A 6 -2.13 15.81 -6.63
CA ARG A 6 -1.30 15.30 -5.52
C ARG A 6 -1.36 13.78 -5.46
N ILE A 7 -2.55 13.18 -5.54
CA ILE A 7 -2.73 11.72 -5.55
C ILE A 7 -1.99 11.10 -6.75
N ARG A 8 -2.06 11.72 -7.93
CA ARG A 8 -1.32 11.27 -9.11
C ARG A 8 0.19 11.31 -8.88
N ALA A 9 0.71 12.36 -8.27
CA ALA A 9 2.13 12.49 -7.94
C ALA A 9 2.60 11.39 -6.96
N VAL A 10 1.80 11.10 -5.92
CA VAL A 10 2.07 9.98 -4.98
C VAL A 10 2.19 8.66 -5.75
N ARG A 11 1.21 8.34 -6.60
CA ARG A 11 1.23 7.13 -7.42
C ARG A 11 2.50 7.06 -8.27
N GLN A 12 2.86 8.16 -8.94
CA GLN A 12 4.04 8.21 -9.79
C GLN A 12 5.33 7.99 -9.01
N ALA A 13 5.48 8.64 -7.84
CA ALA A 13 6.65 8.48 -7.00
C ALA A 13 6.79 7.06 -6.45
N LEU A 14 5.70 6.43 -5.99
CA LEU A 14 5.70 5.04 -5.53
C LEU A 14 6.05 4.06 -6.66
N VAL A 15 5.47 4.23 -7.85
CA VAL A 15 5.81 3.40 -9.02
C VAL A 15 7.28 3.58 -9.42
N LYS A 16 7.79 4.81 -9.42
CA LYS A 16 9.20 5.11 -9.73
C LYS A 16 10.15 4.48 -8.71
N ALA A 17 9.76 4.45 -7.43
CA ALA A 17 10.48 3.75 -6.37
C ALA A 17 10.42 2.21 -6.48
N GLY A 18 9.73 1.67 -7.49
CA GLY A 18 9.55 0.24 -7.69
C GLY A 18 8.53 -0.38 -6.75
N TYR A 19 7.72 0.42 -6.05
CA TYR A 19 6.63 -0.09 -5.21
C TYR A 19 5.44 -0.49 -6.09
N THR A 20 5.53 -1.69 -6.66
CA THR A 20 4.56 -2.26 -7.61
C THR A 20 4.14 -3.66 -7.18
N ALA A 21 3.00 -4.16 -7.70
CA ALA A 21 2.50 -5.48 -7.30
C ALA A 21 3.52 -6.61 -7.60
N PRO A 22 4.16 -6.68 -8.79
CA PRO A 22 5.18 -7.70 -9.07
C PRO A 22 6.41 -7.59 -8.15
N THR A 23 6.87 -6.37 -7.86
CA THR A 23 8.03 -6.16 -6.99
C THR A 23 7.73 -6.56 -5.55
N VAL A 24 6.56 -6.20 -5.01
CA VAL A 24 6.15 -6.59 -3.66
C VAL A 24 6.00 -8.11 -3.56
N ALA A 25 5.36 -8.76 -4.53
CA ALA A 25 5.25 -10.22 -4.56
C ALA A 25 6.63 -10.91 -4.60
N ALA A 26 7.58 -10.38 -5.40
CA ALA A 26 8.93 -10.90 -5.47
C ALA A 26 9.70 -10.73 -4.15
N LEU A 27 9.60 -9.55 -3.52
CA LEU A 27 10.22 -9.26 -2.22
C LEU A 27 9.65 -10.18 -1.13
N LEU A 28 8.32 -10.31 -1.07
CA LEU A 28 7.65 -11.12 -0.06
C LEU A 28 7.66 -12.61 -0.35
N GLN A 29 8.12 -13.02 -1.55
CA GLN A 29 8.10 -14.41 -2.03
C GLN A 29 6.69 -15.04 -1.93
N THR A 30 5.68 -14.32 -2.40
CA THR A 30 4.28 -14.76 -2.38
C THR A 30 3.74 -14.94 -3.80
N GLU A 31 2.74 -15.78 -3.95
CA GLU A 31 1.88 -15.77 -5.14
C GLU A 31 0.97 -14.53 -5.14
N ARG A 32 0.38 -14.22 -6.30
CA ARG A 32 -0.07 -12.88 -6.75
C ARG A 32 -0.96 -12.02 -5.83
N TYR A 33 -1.39 -12.49 -4.67
CA TYR A 33 -2.16 -11.73 -3.69
C TYR A 33 -1.72 -12.14 -2.28
N SER A 34 -0.80 -11.38 -1.68
CA SER A 34 -0.49 -11.59 -0.26
C SER A 34 -1.62 -10.99 0.57
N THR A 35 -2.48 -11.85 1.11
CA THR A 35 -3.23 -11.48 2.31
C THR A 35 -2.21 -11.40 3.43
N ASN A 36 -2.07 -10.23 4.05
CA ASN A 36 -1.14 -10.02 5.14
C ASN A 36 -1.68 -10.75 6.38
N ARG A 37 -1.57 -12.08 6.40
CA ARG A 37 -1.95 -12.90 7.54
C ARG A 37 -0.95 -12.57 8.65
N GLU A 38 -1.44 -12.32 9.86
CA GLU A 38 -0.59 -11.92 10.98
C GLU A 38 0.55 -12.91 11.22
N GLU A 39 0.29 -14.19 10.97
CA GLU A 39 1.25 -15.30 11.04
C GLU A 39 2.46 -15.21 10.10
N ASP A 40 2.34 -14.49 8.98
CA ASP A 40 3.44 -14.29 8.01
C ASP A 40 4.29 -13.05 8.31
N GLY A 41 3.87 -12.21 9.26
CA GLY A 41 4.44 -10.88 9.51
C GLY A 41 5.96 -10.89 9.76
N ILE A 42 6.45 -11.81 10.61
CA ILE A 42 7.88 -11.93 10.95
C ILE A 42 8.72 -12.31 9.71
N VAL A 43 8.18 -13.20 8.86
CA VAL A 43 8.88 -13.64 7.65
C VAL A 43 8.95 -12.50 6.64
N PHE A 44 7.86 -11.76 6.47
CA PHE A 44 7.80 -10.61 5.57
C PHE A 44 8.69 -9.46 6.03
N GLU A 45 8.75 -9.17 7.33
CA GLU A 45 9.65 -8.16 7.88
C GLU A 45 11.12 -8.50 7.55
N ARG A 46 11.53 -9.76 7.76
CA ARG A 46 12.89 -10.22 7.42
C ARG A 46 13.19 -10.09 5.92
N ARG A 47 12.24 -10.44 5.07
CA ARG A 47 12.37 -10.32 3.61
C ARG A 47 12.48 -8.87 3.14
N LEU A 48 11.96 -7.91 3.91
CA LEU A 48 12.03 -6.47 3.63
C LEU A 48 13.15 -5.72 4.36
N ALA A 49 14.10 -6.43 4.98
CA ALA A 49 15.20 -5.83 5.74
C ALA A 49 16.18 -4.98 4.91
N GLY A 50 16.09 -4.99 3.58
CA GLY A 50 16.91 -4.17 2.70
C GLY A 50 16.48 -2.69 2.63
N ASP A 51 17.40 -1.84 2.18
CA ASP A 51 17.19 -0.38 2.06
C ASP A 51 16.78 0.07 0.64
N SER A 52 16.27 -0.85 -0.19
CA SER A 52 15.67 -0.43 -1.45
C SER A 52 14.40 0.39 -1.18
N ALA A 53 14.13 1.37 -2.04
CA ALA A 53 12.95 2.22 -1.91
C ALA A 53 11.64 1.40 -1.91
N SER A 54 11.58 0.32 -2.71
CA SER A 54 10.44 -0.60 -2.73
C SER A 54 10.28 -1.40 -1.44
N ALA A 55 11.38 -1.82 -0.78
CA ALA A 55 11.33 -2.51 0.50
C ALA A 55 10.91 -1.57 1.63
N ILE A 56 11.42 -0.34 1.64
CA ILE A 56 11.02 0.71 2.58
C ILE A 56 9.53 1.08 2.42
N ALA A 57 9.06 1.25 1.17
CA ALA A 57 7.65 1.47 0.86
C ALA A 57 6.77 0.29 1.30
N ALA A 58 7.23 -0.95 1.08
CA ALA A 58 6.50 -2.14 1.51
C ALA A 58 6.44 -2.28 3.04
N ARG A 59 7.51 -1.92 3.78
CA ARG A 59 7.48 -1.86 5.24
C ARG A 59 6.40 -0.90 5.72
N LEU A 60 6.44 0.35 5.23
CA LEU A 60 5.50 1.38 5.66
C LEU A 60 4.05 1.07 5.27
N PHE A 61 3.79 0.74 4.00
CA PHE A 61 2.43 0.68 3.49
C PHE A 61 1.85 -0.73 3.37
N HIS A 62 2.66 -1.77 3.16
CA HIS A 62 2.14 -3.12 2.98
C HIS A 62 2.02 -3.87 4.31
N LEU A 63 3.08 -3.78 5.14
CA LEU A 63 3.14 -4.39 6.46
C LEU A 63 2.72 -3.44 7.59
N ASN A 64 2.50 -2.16 7.29
CA ASN A 64 2.14 -1.13 8.27
C ASN A 64 3.16 -1.01 9.42
N LEU A 65 4.44 -1.21 9.11
CA LEU A 65 5.56 -1.05 10.03
C LEU A 65 6.01 0.40 10.07
N ASP A 66 6.46 0.82 11.25
CA ASP A 66 7.09 2.13 11.44
C ASP A 66 8.43 2.20 10.69
N VAL A 67 8.69 3.35 10.05
CA VAL A 67 9.94 3.60 9.32
C VAL A 67 10.55 4.91 9.81
N ASP A 68 11.89 4.99 9.83
CA ASP A 68 12.58 6.26 10.07
C ASP A 68 12.30 7.25 8.92
N HIS A 69 11.87 8.48 9.25
CA HIS A 69 11.49 9.46 8.22
C HIS A 69 12.69 9.93 7.36
N VAL A 70 13.92 9.95 7.90
CA VAL A 70 15.12 10.33 7.15
C VAL A 70 15.47 9.24 6.15
N LEU A 71 15.36 7.97 6.55
CA LEU A 71 15.50 6.83 5.65
C LEU A 71 14.47 6.88 4.52
N TRP A 72 13.21 7.21 4.85
CA TRP A 72 12.14 7.41 3.88
C TRP A 72 12.48 8.51 2.87
N ASP A 73 12.78 9.72 3.36
CA ASP A 73 13.06 10.89 2.52
C ASP A 73 14.27 10.66 1.61
N ARG A 74 15.28 9.94 2.10
CA ARG A 74 16.45 9.55 1.31
C ARG A 74 16.09 8.55 0.20
N ALA A 75 15.23 7.59 0.48
CA ALA A 75 14.86 6.53 -0.46
C ALA A 75 13.78 6.97 -1.47
N LEU A 76 12.89 7.88 -1.08
CA LEU A 76 11.80 8.42 -1.89
C LEU A 76 11.79 9.96 -1.89
N PRO A 77 12.83 10.62 -2.46
CA PRO A 77 12.97 12.08 -2.40
C PRO A 77 11.84 12.85 -3.10
N GLU A 78 11.14 12.20 -4.04
CA GLU A 78 9.99 12.79 -4.75
C GLU A 78 8.67 12.71 -3.96
N LEU A 79 8.68 11.98 -2.84
CA LEU A 79 7.55 11.81 -1.95
C LEU A 79 8.02 11.89 -0.50
N PRO A 80 8.42 13.07 -0.02
CA PRO A 80 8.93 13.23 1.34
C PRO A 80 7.83 12.94 2.38
N ALA A 81 8.22 12.57 3.59
CA ALA A 81 7.34 12.21 4.69
C ALA A 81 6.29 13.29 5.00
N VAL A 82 6.68 14.57 4.91
CA VAL A 82 5.76 15.71 5.07
C VAL A 82 4.61 15.69 4.07
N ALA A 83 4.87 15.28 2.82
CA ALA A 83 3.82 15.19 1.80
C ALA A 83 2.81 14.08 2.11
N LEU A 84 3.25 12.98 2.72
CA LEU A 84 2.36 11.91 3.19
C LEU A 84 1.48 12.38 4.35
N GLU A 85 2.06 13.13 5.28
CA GLU A 85 1.33 13.68 6.42
C GLU A 85 0.25 14.69 5.98
N GLU A 86 0.59 15.62 5.09
CA GLU A 86 -0.36 16.59 4.54
C GLU A 86 -1.48 15.95 3.69
N LEU A 87 -1.28 14.71 3.21
CA LEU A 87 -2.28 13.92 2.49
C LEU A 87 -3.07 13.00 3.42
N GLY A 88 -2.71 12.93 4.71
CA GLY A 88 -3.33 12.04 5.69
C GLY A 88 -3.01 10.57 5.47
N LEU A 89 -1.98 10.24 4.69
CA LEU A 89 -1.54 8.86 4.44
C LEU A 89 -0.64 8.32 5.55
N ALA A 90 0.04 9.22 6.28
CA ALA A 90 0.94 8.89 7.38
C ALA A 90 0.94 9.99 8.44
N THR A 91 1.64 9.76 9.54
CA THR A 91 2.00 10.77 10.55
C THR A 91 3.49 10.73 10.82
N VAL A 92 4.10 11.88 11.11
CA VAL A 92 5.50 11.95 11.54
C VAL A 92 5.55 12.36 13.00
N LYS A 93 6.04 11.48 13.88
CA LYS A 93 6.19 11.78 15.31
C LYS A 93 7.48 11.22 15.87
N GLY A 94 8.30 12.08 16.48
CA GLY A 94 9.56 11.66 17.10
C GLY A 94 10.55 11.03 16.12
N GLY A 95 10.57 11.49 14.87
CA GLY A 95 11.42 10.95 13.81
C GLY A 95 10.89 9.67 13.14
N VAL A 96 9.77 9.14 13.63
CA VAL A 96 9.13 7.94 13.10
C VAL A 96 7.99 8.32 12.16
N LEU A 97 8.00 7.75 10.96
CA LEU A 97 6.94 7.79 9.97
C LEU A 97 6.05 6.55 10.16
N ARG A 98 4.77 6.79 10.46
CA ARG A 98 3.77 5.75 10.66
C ARG A 98 2.64 5.89 9.65
N ALA A 99 2.32 4.84 8.91
CA ALA A 99 1.20 4.84 7.99
C ALA A 99 -0.14 4.93 8.74
N LYS A 100 -1.07 5.71 8.18
CA LYS A 100 -2.47 5.78 8.64
C LYS A 100 -3.37 4.82 7.86
N VAL A 101 -2.93 4.40 6.68
CA VAL A 101 -3.63 3.49 5.78
C VAL A 101 -2.66 2.45 5.27
N ARG A 102 -3.15 1.24 5.03
CA ARG A 102 -2.45 0.25 4.23
C ARG A 102 -2.68 0.61 2.76
N LEU A 103 -1.59 0.87 2.02
CA LEU A 103 -1.66 1.04 0.56
C LEU A 103 -1.15 -0.24 -0.08
N VAL A 104 -1.91 -0.82 -1.01
CA VAL A 104 -1.54 -2.07 -1.67
C VAL A 104 -1.52 -1.86 -3.18
N PRO A 105 -0.39 -2.10 -3.87
CA PRO A 105 -0.37 -2.10 -5.32
C PRO A 105 -1.15 -3.32 -5.84
N HIS A 106 -2.10 -3.09 -6.74
CA HIS A 106 -2.91 -4.13 -7.36
C HIS A 106 -3.07 -3.82 -8.85
N GLY A 107 -2.36 -4.58 -9.70
CA GLY A 107 -2.27 -4.25 -11.13
C GLY A 107 -1.65 -2.87 -11.34
N ASP A 108 -2.38 -1.96 -11.99
CA ASP A 108 -1.98 -0.58 -12.30
C ASP A 108 -2.54 0.46 -11.30
N ILE A 109 -3.31 0.03 -10.30
CA ILE A 109 -3.89 0.88 -9.27
C ILE A 109 -3.27 0.61 -7.89
N PHE A 110 -3.51 1.54 -6.98
CA PHE A 110 -3.25 1.37 -5.55
C PHE A 110 -4.60 1.35 -4.82
N ILE A 111 -4.74 0.42 -3.90
CA ILE A 111 -5.92 0.30 -3.04
C ILE A 111 -5.51 0.79 -1.65
N ALA A 112 -6.24 1.78 -1.14
CA ALA A 112 -6.13 2.23 0.22
C ALA A 112 -7.18 1.52 1.08
N CYS A 113 -6.75 0.99 2.21
CA CYS A 113 -7.60 0.31 3.16
C CYS A 113 -7.06 0.53 4.57
N ASP A 114 -7.81 0.12 5.58
CA ASP A 114 -7.34 0.21 6.95
C ASP A 114 -6.23 -0.82 7.22
N PRO A 115 -5.29 -0.48 8.12
CA PRO A 115 -4.32 -1.45 8.60
C PRO A 115 -4.98 -2.46 9.55
N GLY A 116 -4.46 -3.69 9.59
CA GLY A 116 -4.93 -4.76 10.46
C GLY A 116 -5.83 -5.80 9.77
N SER A 117 -6.13 -6.89 10.48
CA SER A 117 -6.79 -8.08 9.93
C SER A 117 -8.32 -8.08 10.04
N GLN A 118 -8.91 -7.22 10.88
CA GLN A 118 -10.34 -6.86 10.95
C GLN A 118 -10.54 -5.92 12.14
N SER A 119 -11.53 -5.02 12.07
CA SER A 119 -11.96 -4.19 13.20
C SER A 119 -13.48 -4.23 13.32
N GLU A 120 -13.99 -4.17 14.55
CA GLU A 120 -15.43 -3.97 14.81
C GLU A 120 -15.88 -2.52 14.55
N SER A 121 -14.95 -1.63 14.18
CA SER A 121 -15.28 -0.26 13.80
C SER A 121 -16.24 -0.26 12.59
N PRO A 122 -17.38 0.46 12.67
CA PRO A 122 -18.36 0.51 11.58
C PRO A 122 -17.79 1.16 10.32
N ASP A 123 -16.77 2.00 10.46
CA ASP A 123 -16.10 2.68 9.35
C ASP A 123 -14.87 1.92 8.84
N HIS A 124 -14.66 0.67 9.27
CA HIS A 124 -13.49 -0.10 8.89
C HIS A 124 -13.50 -0.48 7.41
N VAL A 125 -12.45 -0.08 6.68
CA VAL A 125 -12.30 -0.40 5.26
C VAL A 125 -11.40 -1.61 5.08
N THR A 126 -12.00 -2.75 4.72
CA THR A 126 -11.24 -3.98 4.45
C THR A 126 -10.33 -3.85 3.22
N GLY A 127 -9.14 -4.45 3.30
CA GLY A 127 -8.22 -4.52 2.17
C GLY A 127 -8.60 -5.58 1.13
N VAL A 128 -7.73 -5.78 0.14
CA VAL A 128 -7.90 -6.85 -0.86
C VAL A 128 -7.85 -8.21 -0.17
N THR A 129 -9.00 -8.88 -0.14
CA THR A 129 -9.14 -10.24 0.38
C THR A 129 -9.03 -11.26 -0.77
N ASN A 130 -8.74 -12.52 -0.45
CA ASN A 130 -8.70 -13.59 -1.46
C ASN A 130 -9.99 -13.68 -2.31
N PRO A 131 -11.20 -13.59 -1.72
CA PRO A 131 -12.43 -13.54 -2.51
C PRO A 131 -12.48 -12.37 -3.51
N ALA A 132 -12.02 -11.18 -3.12
CA ALA A 132 -11.99 -10.02 -4.02
C ALA A 132 -11.09 -10.26 -5.25
N GLY A 133 -9.92 -10.89 -5.04
CA GLY A 133 -9.03 -11.29 -6.14
C GLY A 133 -9.69 -12.29 -7.10
N VAL A 134 -10.32 -13.33 -6.56
CA VAL A 134 -11.05 -14.34 -7.36
C VAL A 134 -12.21 -13.70 -8.14
N LEU A 135 -12.99 -12.82 -7.50
CA LEU A 135 -14.08 -12.11 -8.16
C LEU A 135 -13.59 -11.21 -9.30
N ALA A 136 -12.46 -10.53 -9.13
CA ALA A 136 -11.84 -9.72 -10.18
C ALA A 136 -11.41 -10.58 -11.38
N ASP A 137 -10.94 -11.81 -11.15
CA ASP A 137 -10.58 -12.76 -12.21
C ASP A 137 -11.81 -13.38 -12.90
N LEU A 138 -12.93 -13.53 -12.18
CA LEU A 138 -14.19 -14.07 -12.71
C LEU A 138 -15.11 -13.01 -13.36
N ALA A 139 -14.83 -11.72 -13.15
CA ALA A 139 -15.67 -10.64 -13.65
C ALA A 139 -15.79 -10.67 -15.18
N ILE A 140 -17.03 -10.71 -15.68
CA ILE A 140 -17.33 -10.68 -17.13
C ILE A 140 -16.92 -9.33 -17.71
N ARG A 141 -15.89 -9.28 -18.56
CA ARG A 141 -15.33 -8.05 -19.13
C ARG A 141 -16.04 -7.54 -20.40
N ARG A 142 -17.37 -7.68 -20.46
CA ARG A 142 -18.14 -7.14 -21.59
C ARG A 142 -18.28 -5.62 -21.43
N PRO A 143 -18.13 -4.83 -22.50
CA PRO A 143 -18.36 -3.39 -22.43
C PRO A 143 -19.77 -3.09 -21.88
N ALA A 144 -19.85 -2.22 -20.89
CA ALA A 144 -21.10 -1.73 -20.32
C ALA A 144 -21.06 -0.20 -20.31
N ARG A 145 -22.23 0.44 -20.47
CA ARG A 145 -22.33 1.91 -20.40
C ARG A 145 -22.32 2.42 -18.96
N LEU A 146 -22.68 1.57 -18.00
CA LEU A 146 -22.73 1.88 -16.58
C LEU A 146 -22.46 0.59 -15.79
N GLY A 147 -21.64 0.70 -14.76
CA GLY A 147 -21.43 -0.33 -13.75
C GLY A 147 -21.77 0.23 -12.38
N LEU A 148 -22.30 -0.63 -11.50
CA LEU A 148 -22.55 -0.33 -10.10
C LEU A 148 -21.73 -1.31 -9.27
N ASP A 149 -20.87 -0.76 -8.42
CA ASP A 149 -20.15 -1.50 -7.38
C ASP A 149 -20.92 -1.33 -6.06
N LEU A 150 -21.31 -2.44 -5.44
CA LEU A 150 -22.09 -2.45 -4.21
C LEU A 150 -21.22 -2.98 -3.07
N GLY A 151 -20.97 -2.13 -2.09
CA GLY A 151 -20.22 -2.40 -0.86
C GLY A 151 -20.94 -1.79 0.33
#